data_AF-G5Q1B1-F1
#
_entry.id   AF-G5Q1B1-F1
#
_cell.length_a   1.000
_cell.length_b   1.000
_cell.length_c   1.000
_cell.angle_alpha   90.00
_cell.angle_beta   90.00
_cell.angle_gamma   90.00
#
_symmetry.space_group_name_H-M   'P 1'
#
loop_
_entity.id
_entity.type
_entity.pdbx_description
1 polymer ?
#
loop_
_entity_poly.entity_id
_entity_poly.type
_entity_poly.pdbx_seq_one_letter_code
_entity_poly.pdbx_strand_id
1 'polypeptide(L)' 'MPSPMRYRNQGLSMSADIQADEYSRYRVEGAAVAEMKGIIVRHQAK' A
#
# COMPACT_ATOMS: atom_id res chain seq x y z
N MET A 1 4.78 0.35 0.61
CA MET A 1 5.86 1.21 0.07
C MET A 1 6.85 1.47 1.19
N PRO A 2 8.16 1.31 0.98
CA PRO A 2 9.14 1.53 2.04
C PRO A 2 9.19 3.01 2.48
N SER A 3 9.41 3.25 3.77
CA SER A 3 9.71 4.58 4.31
C SER A 3 11.04 5.10 3.76
N PRO A 4 11.17 6.41 3.48
CA PRO A 4 12.45 7.03 3.09
C PRO A 4 13.46 7.14 4.24
N MET A 5 13.09 6.72 5.46
CA MET A 5 13.98 6.78 6.62
C MET A 5 15.21 5.90 6.45
N ARG A 6 16.39 6.51 6.63
CA ARG A 6 17.69 5.85 6.47
C ARG A 6 18.17 5.13 7.74
N TYR A 7 17.77 5.62 8.91
CA TYR A 7 18.06 5.00 10.20
C TYR A 7 16.78 4.38 10.78
N ARG A 8 16.89 3.18 11.36
CA ARG A 8 15.76 2.42 11.91
C ARG A 8 16.06 1.97 13.33
N ASN A 9 15.11 2.18 14.23
CA ASN A 9 15.19 1.63 15.58
C ASN A 9 14.58 0.21 15.56
N GLN A 10 15.35 -0.78 15.96
CA GLN A 10 14.90 -2.17 15.98
C GLN A 10 14.25 -2.51 17.33
N GLY A 11 13.25 -3.39 17.31
CA GLY A 11 12.60 -3.87 18.54
C GLY A 11 11.62 -2.89 19.20
N LEU A 12 11.35 -1.74 18.56
CA LEU A 12 10.31 -0.81 18.96
C LEU A 12 9.25 -0.75 17.85
N SER A 13 7.99 -0.95 18.21
CA SER A 13 6.83 -0.81 17.33
C SER A 13 5.80 0.06 18.03
N MET A 14 5.20 1.00 17.30
CA MET A 14 4.07 1.80 17.77
C MET A 14 2.74 1.14 17.41
N SER A 15 2.77 0.10 16.58
CA SER A 15 1.61 -0.70 16.20
C SER A 15 1.22 -1.68 17.30
N ALA A 16 -0.09 -1.88 17.49
CA ALA A 16 -0.62 -2.99 18.28
C ALA A 16 -0.50 -4.35 17.56
N ASP A 17 -0.32 -4.32 16.23
CA ASP A 17 -0.04 -5.51 15.43
C ASP A 17 1.47 -5.81 15.46
N ILE A 18 1.81 -6.94 16.08
CA ILE A 18 3.19 -7.40 16.25
C ILE A 18 3.85 -7.80 14.91
N GLN A 19 3.06 -8.03 13.86
CA GLN A 19 3.55 -8.36 12.51
C GLN A 19 3.66 -7.12 11.62
N ALA A 20 3.21 -5.95 12.09
CA ALA A 20 3.27 -4.72 11.29
C ALA A 20 4.72 -4.27 11.10
N ASP A 21 5.11 -4.05 9.86
CA ASP A 21 6.34 -3.33 9.55
C ASP A 21 6.11 -1.82 9.77
N GLU A 22 6.63 -1.31 10.88
CA GLU A 22 6.54 0.11 11.28
C GLU A 22 7.02 1.07 10.18
N TYR A 23 7.97 0.65 9.35
CA TYR A 23 8.54 1.48 8.28
C TYR A 23 7.84 1.29 6.94
N SER A 24 6.76 0.50 6.87
CA SER A 24 5.95 0.36 5.67
C SER A 24 4.84 1.40 5.62
N ARG A 25 4.67 2.01 4.44
CA ARG A 25 3.58 2.93 4.13
C ARG A 25 2.58 2.27 3.19
N TYR A 26 1.32 2.24 3.59
CA TYR A 26 0.22 1.86 2.72
C TYR A 26 -0.11 3.01 1.78
N ARG A 27 -0.19 2.73 0.48
CA ARG A 27 -0.58 3.69 -0.54
C ARG A 27 -1.51 3.03 -1.55
N VAL A 28 -2.36 3.82 -2.19
CA VAL A 28 -3.15 3.36 -3.33
C VAL A 28 -2.22 3.15 -4.53
N GLU A 29 -2.43 2.05 -5.24
CA GLU A 29 -1.67 1.67 -6.43
C GLU A 29 -2.42 2.15 -7.67
N GLY A 30 -1.83 3.11 -8.39
CA GLY A 30 -2.50 3.81 -9.49
C GLY A 30 -2.77 2.93 -10.70
N ALA A 31 -1.89 1.96 -10.99
CA ALA A 31 -2.09 1.05 -12.11
C ALA A 31 -3.29 0.13 -11.86
N ALA A 32 -3.43 -0.41 -10.64
CA ALA A 32 -4.59 -1.19 -10.22
C ALA A 32 -5.89 -0.37 -10.33
N VAL A 33 -5.87 0.91 -9.94
CA VAL A 33 -7.04 1.78 -10.12
C VAL A 33 -7.39 1.95 -11.60
N ALA A 34 -6.40 2.18 -12.46
CA ALA A 34 -6.61 2.30 -13.90
C ALA A 34 -7.13 0.98 -14.51
N GLU A 35 -6.61 -0.16 -14.06
CA GLU A 35 -7.08 -1.49 -14.48
C GLU A 35 -8.53 -1.72 -14.09
N MET A 36 -8.88 -1.48 -12.82
CA MET A 36 -10.26 -1.56 -12.32
C MET A 36 -11.19 -0.67 -13.13
N LYS A 37 -10.76 0.55 -13.46
CA LYS A 37 -11.52 1.44 -14.34
C LYS A 37 -11.72 0.82 -15.72
N GLY A 38 -10.69 0.22 -16.32
CA GLY A 38 -10.79 -0.47 -17.61
C GLY A 38 -11.75 -1.67 -17.59
N ILE A 39 -11.81 -2.43 -16.50
CA ILE A 39 -12.79 -3.51 -16.31
C ILE A 39 -14.22 -2.94 -16.31
N ILE A 40 -14.47 -1.88 -15.53
CA ILE A 40 -15.79 -1.23 -15.43
C ILE A 40 -16.25 -0.72 -16.80
N VAL A 41 -15.39 -0.03 -17.55
CA VAL A 41 -15.72 0.51 -18.87
C VAL A 41 -16.07 -0.62 -19.85
N ARG A 42 -15.27 -1.70 -19.89
CA ARG A 42 -15.56 -2.86 -20.75
C ARG A 42 -16.86 -3.57 -20.38
N HIS A 43 -17.21 -3.60 -19.09
CA HIS A 43 -18.47 -4.18 -18.64
C HIS A 43 -19.67 -3.30 -19.01
N GLN A 44 -19.54 -1.97 -18.96
CA GLN A 44 -20.62 -1.04 -19.32
C GLN A 44 -20.87 -0.94 -20.83
N ALA A 45 -19.88 -1.28 -21.66
CA ALA A 45 -20.00 -1.29 -23.12
C ALA A 45 -20.68 -2.56 -23.67
N LYS A 46 -21.04 -3.52 -22.82
CA LYS A 46 -21.85 -4.69 -23.14
C LYS A 46 -23.30 -4.44 -22.77
#